data_AF-A0A4R0HLY9-F1
#
_entry.id   AF-A0A4R0HLY9-F1
#
_cell.length_a   1.000
_cell.length_b   1.000
_cell.length_c   1.000
_cell.angle_alpha   90.00
_cell.angle_beta   90.00
_cell.angle_gamma   90.00
#
_symmetry.space_group_name_H-M   'P 1'
#
loop_
_entity.id
_entity.type
_entity.pdbx_description
1 polymer ?
#
loop_
_entity_poly.entity_id
_entity_poly.type
_entity_poly.pdbx_seq_one_letter_code
_entity_poly.pdbx_strand_id
1 'polypeptide(L)'
;MQGEHTIRLHHTGSRLHGTNDPADGESRLTLDLSVSGAIATGTWKERTAPTGYYRGAVYHGTIQLVVSPHARGMNGRWLGFGKNFIVNSGDWHLEWLEA
;
A
#
# COMPACT_ATOMS: atom_id res chain seq x y z
N MET A 1 12.49 0.81 2.39
CA MET A 1 11.53 1.93 2.29
C MET A 1 10.62 1.80 3.49
N GLN A 2 10.84 2.61 4.51
CA GLN A 2 9.82 2.89 5.52
C GLN A 2 9.31 4.28 5.15
N GLY A 3 8.01 4.39 4.96
CA GLY A 3 7.35 5.62 4.55
C GLY A 3 5.92 5.56 5.04
N GLU A 4 5.49 6.63 5.70
CA GLU A 4 4.10 6.80 6.10
C GLU A 4 3.37 7.49 4.94
N HIS A 5 2.19 6.95 4.60
CA HIS A 5 1.33 7.52 3.58
C HIS A 5 -0.08 7.62 4.13
N THR A 6 -0.69 8.80 4.00
CA THR A 6 -2.14 8.93 4.13
C THR A 6 -2.76 8.50 2.81
N ILE A 7 -3.60 7.46 2.87
CA ILE A 7 -4.32 6.95 1.69
C ILE A 7 -5.82 7.02 1.91
N ARG A 8 -6.57 7.26 0.83
CA ARG A 8 -8.01 7.05 0.77
C ARG A 8 -8.28 5.66 0.24
N LEU A 9 -9.03 4.86 0.99
CA LEU A 9 -9.48 3.53 0.61
C LEU A 9 -10.95 3.55 0.18
N HIS A 10 -11.19 3.21 -1.08
CA HIS A 10 -12.53 3.06 -1.65
C HIS A 10 -12.91 1.58 -1.69
N HIS A 11 -14.09 1.24 -1.18
CA HIS A 11 -14.61 -0.12 -1.16
C HIS A 11 -15.74 -0.28 -2.17
N THR A 12 -15.69 -1.31 -3.01
CA THR A 12 -16.75 -1.66 -3.96
C THR A 12 -16.87 -3.17 -4.09
N GLY A 13 -17.98 -3.73 -3.60
CA GLY A 13 -18.19 -5.18 -3.58
C GLY A 13 -17.19 -5.87 -2.66
N SER A 14 -16.33 -6.72 -3.22
CA SER A 14 -15.22 -7.38 -2.51
C SER A 14 -13.86 -6.77 -2.86
N ARG A 15 -13.82 -5.55 -3.42
CA ARG A 15 -12.57 -4.88 -3.81
C ARG A 15 -12.32 -3.62 -3.01
N LEU A 16 -11.06 -3.43 -2.62
CA LEU A 16 -10.55 -2.19 -2.06
C LEU A 16 -9.55 -1.57 -3.03
N HIS A 17 -9.74 -0.29 -3.34
CA HIS A 17 -8.80 0.50 -4.09
C HIS A 17 -8.28 1.65 -3.22
N GLY A 18 -6.98 1.72 -3.01
CA GLY A 18 -6.33 2.73 -2.18
C GLY A 18 -5.45 3.66 -3.01
N THR A 19 -5.52 4.97 -2.77
CA THR A 19 -4.56 5.94 -3.33
C THR A 19 -4.27 7.06 -2.34
N ASN A 20 -3.03 7.54 -2.30
CA ASN A 20 -2.72 8.78 -1.59
C ASN A 20 -3.19 10.01 -2.40
N ASP A 21 -3.39 11.14 -1.72
CA ASP A 21 -3.67 12.41 -2.39
C ASP A 21 -2.40 12.94 -3.07
N PRO A 22 -2.47 13.34 -4.34
CA PRO A 22 -1.38 14.04 -5.01
C PRO A 22 -0.83 15.27 -4.27
N ALA A 23 -1.65 15.92 -3.44
CA ALA A 23 -1.27 17.08 -2.65
C ALA A 23 -0.41 16.75 -1.41
N ASP A 24 -0.48 15.53 -0.89
CA ASP A 24 0.16 15.13 0.37
C ASP A 24 1.63 14.67 0.17
N GLY A 25 2.13 14.68 -1.06
CA GLY A 25 3.52 14.35 -1.38
C GLY A 25 3.76 14.15 -2.87
N GLU A 26 5.02 13.99 -3.29
CA GLU A 26 5.38 13.76 -4.70
C GLU A 26 5.29 12.29 -5.13
N SER A 27 5.33 11.34 -4.19
CA SER A 27 5.15 9.92 -4.51
C SER A 27 3.67 9.56 -4.68
N ARG A 28 3.41 8.49 -5.44
CA ARG A 28 2.06 8.00 -5.73
C ARG A 28 2.00 6.53 -5.34
N LEU A 29 1.24 6.24 -4.30
CA LEU A 29 0.98 4.89 -3.81
C LEU A 29 -0.43 4.46 -4.24
N THR A 30 -0.52 3.27 -4.81
CA THR A 30 -1.79 2.61 -5.16
C THR A 30 -1.85 1.23 -4.52
N LEU A 31 -3.03 0.88 -3.98
CA LEU A 31 -3.37 -0.46 -3.51
C LEU A 31 -4.58 -0.98 -4.30
N ASP A 32 -4.48 -2.21 -4.77
CA ASP A 32 -5.58 -2.91 -5.45
C ASP A 32 -5.76 -4.27 -4.79
N LEU A 33 -6.79 -4.39 -3.96
CA LEU A 33 -7.01 -5.56 -3.10
C LEU A 33 -8.36 -6.20 -3.37
N SER A 34 -8.41 -7.50 -3.19
CA SER A 34 -9.63 -8.30 -3.03
C SER A 34 -9.78 -8.73 -1.58
N VAL A 35 -11.01 -8.75 -1.08
CA VAL A 35 -11.36 -9.11 0.29
C VAL A 35 -12.16 -10.41 0.29
N SER A 36 -11.70 -11.38 1.09
CA SER A 36 -12.41 -12.63 1.36
C SER A 36 -12.37 -12.91 2.85
N GLY A 37 -13.52 -12.80 3.52
CA GLY A 37 -13.61 -12.82 4.97
C GLY A 37 -12.76 -11.71 5.59
N ALA A 38 -11.85 -12.06 6.50
CA ALA A 38 -10.94 -11.12 7.14
C ALA A 38 -9.61 -10.91 6.36
N ILE A 39 -9.46 -11.48 5.16
CA ILE A 39 -8.22 -11.40 4.40
C ILE A 39 -8.39 -10.43 3.23
N ALA A 40 -7.54 -9.40 3.18
CA ALA A 40 -7.40 -8.51 2.04
C ALA A 40 -6.07 -8.81 1.33
N THR A 41 -6.10 -9.18 0.06
CA THR A 41 -4.90 -9.57 -0.70
C THR A 41 -4.92 -8.98 -2.11
N GLY A 42 -3.75 -8.64 -2.64
CA GLY A 42 -3.63 -8.04 -3.96
C GLY A 42 -2.27 -7.44 -4.21
N THR A 43 -2.25 -6.26 -4.84
CA THR A 43 -1.00 -5.60 -5.24
C THR A 43 -0.86 -4.21 -4.67
N TRP A 44 0.39 -3.80 -4.48
CA TRP A 44 0.77 -2.42 -4.21
C TRP A 44 1.66 -1.91 -5.33
N LYS A 45 1.61 -0.60 -5.59
CA LYS A 45 2.48 0.08 -6.55
C LYS A 45 2.82 1.46 -6.01
N GLU A 46 4.10 1.78 -5.97
CA GLU A 46 4.59 3.11 -5.63
C GLU A 46 5.41 3.69 -6.77
N ARG A 47 5.06 4.89 -7.23
CA ARG A 47 5.94 5.75 -8.00
C ARG A 47 6.60 6.73 -7.04
N THR A 48 7.92 6.65 -6.89
CA THR A 48 8.66 7.56 -6.00
C THR A 48 8.61 9.00 -6.52
N ALA A 49 8.96 9.97 -5.69
CA ALA A 49 9.10 11.36 -6.11
C ALA A 49 9.99 11.49 -7.37
N PRO A 50 9.63 12.34 -8.35
CA PRO A 50 10.48 12.62 -9.52
C PRO A 50 11.84 13.19 -9.10
N THR A 51 11.86 13.91 -7.99
CA THR A 51 13.06 14.44 -7.34
C THR A 51 13.61 13.44 -6.30
N GLY A 52 14.92 13.47 -6.02
CA GLY A 52 15.54 12.61 -5.00
C GLY A 52 16.21 11.33 -5.52
N TYR A 53 16.52 10.39 -4.60
CA TYR A 53 17.38 9.24 -4.87
C TYR A 53 16.82 8.28 -5.92
N TYR A 54 15.50 8.04 -5.89
CA TYR A 54 14.84 7.06 -6.77
C TYR A 54 14.25 7.68 -8.05
N ARG A 55 14.28 9.01 -8.20
CA ARG A 55 14.00 9.76 -9.45
C ARG A 55 12.79 9.27 -10.26
N GLY A 56 11.65 9.08 -9.60
CA GLY A 56 10.41 8.67 -10.26
C GLY A 56 10.32 7.17 -10.60
N ALA A 57 11.20 6.34 -10.05
CA ALA A 57 11.14 4.89 -10.20
C ALA A 57 9.78 4.34 -9.73
N VAL A 58 9.37 3.24 -10.37
CA VAL A 58 8.14 2.53 -10.04
C VAL A 58 8.52 1.20 -9.39
N TYR A 59 8.07 1.01 -8.17
CA TYR A 59 8.14 -0.24 -7.44
C TYR A 59 6.74 -0.82 -7.28
N HIS A 60 6.64 -2.14 -7.25
CA HIS A 60 5.37 -2.82 -7.06
C HIS A 60 5.59 -4.24 -6.56
N GLY A 61 4.52 -4.85 -6.10
CA GLY A 61 4.51 -6.26 -5.75
C GLY A 61 3.18 -6.70 -5.17
N THR A 62 3.23 -7.76 -4.37
CA THR A 62 2.04 -8.37 -3.75
C THR A 62 1.96 -8.03 -2.28
N ILE A 63 0.75 -8.05 -1.73
CA ILE A 63 0.47 -7.73 -0.34
C ILE A 63 -0.66 -8.60 0.17
N GLN A 64 -0.54 -9.07 1.41
CA GLN A 64 -1.62 -9.75 2.11
C GLN A 64 -1.76 -9.17 3.51
N LEU A 65 -2.99 -8.81 3.85
CA LEU A 65 -3.36 -8.15 5.08
C LEU A 65 -4.52 -8.89 5.75
N VAL A 66 -4.52 -8.86 7.07
CA VAL A 66 -5.61 -9.33 7.92
C VAL A 66 -6.35 -8.11 8.45
N VAL A 67 -7.65 -8.03 8.14
CA VAL A 67 -8.56 -7.01 8.64
C VAL A 67 -8.82 -7.26 10.13
N SER A 68 -8.65 -6.22 10.95
CA SER A 68 -8.92 -6.33 12.38
C SER A 68 -10.42 -6.57 12.64
N PRO A 69 -10.80 -7.19 13.77
CA PRO A 69 -12.21 -7.48 14.08
C PRO A 69 -13.15 -6.26 14.03
N HIS A 70 -12.63 -5.08 14.35
CA HIS A 70 -13.38 -3.82 14.36
C HIS A 70 -13.28 -3.05 13.03
N ALA A 71 -12.63 -3.64 12.02
CA ALA A 71 -12.37 -3.02 10.71
C ALA A 71 -11.71 -1.64 10.76
N ARG A 72 -11.01 -1.31 11.86
CA ARG A 72 -10.27 -0.04 12.04
C ARG A 72 -8.80 -0.12 11.60
N GLY A 73 -8.38 -1.26 11.09
CA GLY A 73 -7.02 -1.43 10.60
C GLY A 73 -6.81 -2.77 9.92
N MET A 74 -5.71 -2.86 9.18
CA MET A 74 -5.28 -4.06 8.48
C MET A 74 -3.78 -4.24 8.66
N ASN A 75 -3.36 -5.45 9.06
CA ASN A 75 -1.96 -5.76 9.34
C ASN A 75 -1.50 -6.94 8.49
N GLY A 76 -0.28 -6.88 7.97
CA GLY A 76 0.27 -8.01 7.23
C GLY A 76 1.63 -7.72 6.65
N ARG A 77 1.90 -8.29 5.48
CA ARG A 77 3.21 -8.18 4.83
C ARG A 77 3.08 -7.97 3.34
N TRP A 78 4.10 -7.33 2.78
CA TRP A 78 4.26 -7.14 1.36
C TRP A 78 5.49 -7.90 0.84
N LEU A 79 5.48 -8.19 -0.45
CA LEU A 79 6.64 -8.60 -1.24
C LEU A 79 6.83 -7.62 -2.39
N GLY A 80 8.07 -7.32 -2.72
CA GLY A 80 8.46 -6.43 -3.81
C GLY A 80 9.93 -6.64 -4.13
N PHE A 81 10.55 -5.68 -4.83
CA PHE A 81 11.95 -5.76 -5.19
C PHE A 81 12.65 -4.41 -5.05
N GLY A 82 13.95 -4.43 -4.74
CA GLY A 82 14.79 -3.24 -4.65
C GLY A 82 15.43 -2.84 -5.99
N LYS A 83 16.23 -1.76 -5.96
CA LYS A 83 17.01 -1.26 -7.12
C LYS A 83 17.95 -2.29 -7.77
N ASN A 84 18.34 -3.32 -7.03
CA ASN A 84 19.20 -4.42 -7.49
C ASN A 84 18.39 -5.67 -7.90
N PHE A 85 17.07 -5.53 -8.07
CA PHE A 85 16.14 -6.60 -8.42
C PHE A 85 16.13 -7.77 -7.43
N ILE A 86 16.61 -7.56 -6.21
CA ILE A 86 16.47 -8.53 -5.13
C ILE A 86 15.08 -8.38 -4.54
N VAL A 87 14.36 -9.51 -4.47
CA VAL A 87 13.05 -9.58 -3.81
C VAL A 87 13.23 -9.38 -2.32
N ASN A 88 12.39 -8.52 -1.75
CA ASN A 88 12.34 -8.26 -0.32
C ASN A 88 10.90 -8.27 0.18
N SER A 89 10.76 -8.37 1.49
CA SER A 89 9.50 -8.31 2.20
C SER A 89 9.58 -7.33 3.36
N GLY A 90 8.43 -6.79 3.76
CA GLY A 90 8.32 -6.01 4.97
C GLY A 90 6.93 -6.09 5.55
N ASP A 91 6.81 -5.60 6.78
CA ASP A 91 5.52 -5.48 7.44
C ASP A 91 4.76 -4.29 6.85
N TRP A 92 3.43 -4.40 6.85
CA TRP A 92 2.53 -3.34 6.41
C TRP A 92 1.42 -3.17 7.43
N HIS A 93 1.19 -1.92 7.81
CA HIS A 93 0.14 -1.53 8.73
C HIS A 93 -0.72 -0.45 8.08
N LEU A 94 -2.03 -0.67 8.05
CA LEU A 94 -3.02 0.34 7.70
C LEU A 94 -3.86 0.61 8.93
N GLU A 95 -3.91 1.87 9.33
CA GLU A 95 -4.70 2.34 10.46
C GLU A 95 -5.70 3.37 9.97
N TRP A 96 -6.92 3.28 10.50
CA TRP A 96 -7.94 4.29 10.22
C TRP A 96 -7.59 5.58 10.97
N LEU A 97 -7.38 6.67 10.23
CA LEU A 97 -7.21 8.00 10.80
C LEU A 97 -8.59 8.62 11.08
N GLU A 98 -8.83 9.02 12.33
CA GLU A 98 -9.98 9.84 12.68
C GLU A 98 -9.79 11.27 12.15
N ALA A 99 -10.88 11.88 11.70
CA ALA A 99 -10.90 13.25 11.17
C ALA A 99 -10.96 14.28 12.30
#